data_AF-A0A0W8FQI3-F1
#
_entry.id   AF-A0A0W8FQI3-F1
#
_cell.length_a   1.000
_cell.length_b   1.000
_cell.length_c   1.000
_cell.angle_alpha   90.00
_cell.angle_beta   90.00
_cell.angle_gamma   90.00
#
_symmetry.space_group_name_H-M   'P 1'
#
loop_
_entity.id
_entity.type
_entity.pdbx_description
1 polymer ?
#
loop_
_entity_poly.entity_id
_entity_poly.type
_entity_poly.pdbx_seq_one_letter_code
_entity_poly.pdbx_strand_id
1 'polypeptide(L)'
;MNELLMGAFTGILFGFCMQKAQVIRFDRQLGALRFKDMTIVKFMLSTILVAMVGIYLLYDLGLIKLSIKPLILGGNVLGGLIFGIGWGIVGYCPATAMGALGEGRYDAAFGLLGMIVGAGFFAEAYPALKETVLTWGNFGKVTVPDALGINHWFIIIILGVLFVGLFRFFEKKGL
;
A
#
# COMPACT_ATOMS: atom_id res chain seq x y z
N MET A 1 -27.21 -3.37 1.56
CA MET A 1 -26.34 -4.05 2.54
C MET A 1 -25.57 -2.96 3.27
N ASN A 2 -25.51 -2.98 4.61
CA ASN A 2 -24.83 -1.93 5.38
C ASN A 2 -23.35 -1.87 4.99
N GLU A 3 -22.81 -0.70 4.66
CA GLU A 3 -21.39 -0.52 4.26
C GLU A 3 -20.43 -1.10 5.31
N LEU A 4 -20.79 -0.97 6.59
CA LEU A 4 -20.06 -1.54 7.72
C LEU A 4 -19.97 -3.08 7.66
N LEU A 5 -21.04 -3.76 7.24
CA LEU A 5 -21.04 -5.22 7.11
C LEU A 5 -20.18 -5.69 5.93
N MET A 6 -20.24 -4.98 4.81
CA MET A 6 -19.37 -5.26 3.66
C MET A 6 -17.89 -5.02 4.01
N GLY A 7 -17.60 -3.94 4.74
CA GLY A 7 -16.27 -3.66 5.27
C GLY A 7 -15.76 -4.76 6.22
N ALA A 8 -16.60 -5.20 7.15
CA ALA A 8 -16.24 -6.30 8.06
C ALA A 8 -15.96 -7.60 7.29
N PHE A 9 -16.82 -7.98 6.35
CA PHE A 9 -16.65 -9.20 5.57
C PHE A 9 -15.39 -9.17 4.69
N THR A 10 -15.17 -8.09 3.97
CA THR A 10 -13.97 -7.91 3.13
C THR A 10 -12.70 -7.84 3.98
N GLY A 11 -12.75 -7.22 5.17
CA GLY A 11 -11.65 -7.19 6.13
C GLY A 11 -11.27 -8.58 6.65
N ILE A 12 -12.25 -9.44 6.96
CA ILE A 12 -12.00 -10.84 7.37
C ILE A 12 -11.32 -11.62 6.23
N LEU A 13 -11.83 -11.50 5.00
CA LEU A 13 -11.24 -12.16 3.83
C LEU A 13 -9.81 -11.66 3.58
N PHE A 14 -9.58 -10.35 3.66
CA PHE A 14 -8.25 -9.76 3.51
C PHE A 14 -7.28 -10.27 4.58
N GLY A 15 -7.70 -10.28 5.85
CA GLY A 15 -6.92 -10.81 6.97
C GLY A 15 -6.56 -12.28 6.78
N PHE A 16 -7.51 -13.11 6.39
CA PHE A 16 -7.28 -14.54 6.09
C PHE A 16 -6.23 -14.72 4.98
N CYS A 17 -6.36 -13.99 3.88
CA CYS A 17 -5.41 -14.03 2.77
C CYS A 17 -3.99 -13.58 3.22
N MET A 18 -3.89 -12.51 4.01
CA MET A 18 -2.61 -12.04 4.53
C MET A 18 -1.94 -13.04 5.48
N GLN A 19 -2.73 -13.68 6.34
CA GLN A 19 -2.23 -14.72 7.25
C GLN A 19 -1.72 -15.92 6.47
N LYS A 20 -2.46 -16.38 5.46
CA LYS A 20 -2.06 -17.49 4.59
C LYS A 20 -0.82 -17.15 3.75
N ALA A 21 -0.67 -15.90 3.34
CA ALA A 21 0.52 -15.40 2.63
C ALA A 21 1.74 -15.19 3.55
N GLN A 22 1.59 -15.35 4.87
CA GLN A 22 2.62 -15.13 5.89
C GLN A 22 3.27 -13.74 5.86
N VAL A 23 2.64 -12.76 5.19
CA VAL A 23 3.15 -11.38 5.11
C VAL A 23 3.02 -10.64 6.45
N ILE A 24 2.27 -11.20 7.40
CA ILE A 24 2.13 -10.68 8.77
C ILE A 24 3.35 -10.99 9.67
N ARG A 25 4.31 -11.80 9.19
CA ARG A 25 5.50 -12.16 9.96
C ARG A 25 6.53 -11.03 9.95
N PHE A 26 7.07 -10.71 11.13
CA PHE A 26 8.09 -9.67 11.29
C PHE A 26 9.35 -9.97 10.47
N ASP A 27 9.79 -11.23 10.47
CA ASP A 27 11.00 -11.63 9.75
C ASP A 27 10.87 -11.43 8.23
N ARG A 28 9.67 -11.61 7.69
CA ARG A 28 9.39 -11.34 6.27
C ARG A 28 9.47 -9.84 6.00
N GLN A 29 8.89 -9.01 6.88
CA GLN A 29 8.91 -7.54 6.78
C GLN A 29 10.34 -7.00 6.79
N LEU A 30 11.12 -7.40 7.79
CA LEU A 30 12.51 -6.99 7.90
C LEU A 30 13.38 -7.61 6.80
N GLY A 31 13.06 -8.83 6.37
CA GLY A 31 13.69 -9.52 5.24
C GLY A 31 13.55 -8.74 3.93
N ALA A 32 12.39 -8.16 3.67
CA ALA A 32 12.16 -7.28 2.52
C ALA A 32 13.00 -6.00 2.61
N LEU A 33 13.01 -5.34 3.77
CA LEU A 33 13.77 -4.11 3.99
C LEU A 33 15.30 -4.32 3.94
N ARG A 34 15.76 -5.52 4.29
CA ARG A 34 17.18 -5.93 4.22
C ARG A 34 17.56 -6.55 2.88
N PHE A 35 16.67 -6.57 1.91
CA PHE A 35 16.85 -7.20 0.60
C PHE A 35 17.24 -8.69 0.68
N LYS A 36 16.77 -9.41 1.69
CA LYS A 36 17.01 -10.85 1.89
C LYS A 36 15.84 -11.72 1.47
N ASP A 37 14.63 -11.18 1.55
CA ASP A 37 13.40 -11.92 1.27
C ASP A 37 12.39 -11.01 0.57
N MET A 38 12.14 -11.28 -0.70
CA MET A 38 11.25 -10.50 -1.56
C MET A 38 9.81 -11.02 -1.55
N THR A 39 9.44 -11.91 -0.64
CA THR A 39 8.07 -12.47 -0.57
C THR A 39 7.01 -11.38 -0.44
N ILE A 40 7.24 -10.36 0.39
CA ILE A 40 6.31 -9.24 0.55
C ILE A 40 6.22 -8.40 -0.71
N VAL A 41 7.36 -8.11 -1.34
CA VAL A 41 7.41 -7.32 -2.58
C VAL A 41 6.67 -8.07 -3.69
N LYS A 42 6.89 -9.40 -3.82
CA LYS A 42 6.16 -10.27 -4.75
C LYS A 42 4.65 -10.23 -4.49
N PHE A 43 4.23 -10.39 -3.24
CA PHE A 43 2.82 -10.31 -2.84
C PHE A 43 2.18 -8.95 -3.14
N MET A 44 2.86 -7.84 -2.84
CA MET A 44 2.36 -6.49 -3.10
C MET A 44 2.21 -6.24 -4.60
N LEU A 45 3.24 -6.54 -5.39
CA LEU A 45 3.23 -6.30 -6.83
C LEU A 45 2.23 -7.20 -7.55
N SER A 46 2.04 -8.46 -7.12
CA SER A 46 1.02 -9.34 -7.68
C SER A 46 -0.39 -8.83 -7.37
N THR A 47 -0.61 -8.35 -6.14
CA THR A 47 -1.89 -7.77 -5.72
C THR A 47 -2.20 -6.50 -6.52
N ILE A 48 -1.21 -5.63 -6.73
CA ILE A 48 -1.34 -4.42 -7.55
C ILE A 48 -1.73 -4.80 -8.98
N LEU A 49 -1.06 -5.79 -9.58
CA LEU A 49 -1.36 -6.21 -10.96
C LEU A 49 -2.79 -6.72 -11.11
N VAL A 50 -3.22 -7.61 -10.21
CA VAL A 50 -4.60 -8.16 -10.20
C VAL A 50 -5.62 -7.04 -9.96
N ALA A 51 -5.36 -6.15 -9.01
CA ALA A 51 -6.24 -5.02 -8.71
C ALA A 51 -6.33 -4.04 -9.88
N MET A 52 -5.22 -3.73 -10.55
CA MET A 52 -5.22 -2.85 -11.73
C MET A 52 -6.11 -3.41 -12.84
N VAL A 53 -5.94 -4.68 -13.20
CA VAL A 53 -6.78 -5.34 -14.22
C VAL A 53 -8.25 -5.34 -13.79
N GLY A 54 -8.55 -5.74 -12.55
CA GLY A 54 -9.93 -5.82 -12.07
C GLY A 54 -10.63 -4.46 -11.97
N ILE A 55 -9.96 -3.45 -11.42
CA ILE A 55 -10.50 -2.10 -11.26
C ILE A 55 -10.72 -1.44 -12.63
N TYR A 56 -9.74 -1.47 -13.53
CA TYR A 56 -9.91 -0.84 -14.85
C TYR A 56 -10.94 -1.56 -15.71
N LEU A 57 -11.08 -2.89 -15.60
CA LEU A 57 -12.16 -3.61 -16.27
C LEU A 57 -13.55 -3.17 -15.76
N LEU A 58 -13.73 -3.06 -14.44
CA LEU A 58 -14.98 -2.58 -13.87
C LEU A 58 -15.26 -1.11 -14.19
N TYR A 59 -14.20 -0.30 -14.31
CA TYR A 59 -14.28 1.10 -14.73
C TYR A 59 -14.73 1.23 -16.18
N ASP A 60 -14.16 0.43 -17.09
CA ASP A 60 -14.53 0.41 -18.51
C ASP A 60 -15.98 -0.08 -18.72
N LEU A 61 -16.47 -0.98 -17.86
CA LEU A 61 -17.87 -1.41 -17.83
C LEU A 61 -18.83 -0.36 -17.23
N GLY A 62 -18.32 0.77 -16.74
CA GLY A 62 -19.12 1.83 -16.13
C GLY A 62 -19.70 1.49 -14.75
N LEU A 63 -19.22 0.42 -14.11
CA LEU A 63 -19.72 -0.06 -12.82
C LEU A 63 -19.13 0.69 -11.62
N ILE A 64 -17.96 1.31 -11.79
CA ILE A 64 -17.26 2.05 -10.73
C ILE A 64 -16.69 3.38 -11.23
N LYS A 65 -16.38 4.29 -10.31
CA LYS A 65 -15.67 5.55 -10.59
C LYS A 65 -14.31 5.55 -9.91
N LEU A 66 -13.27 5.98 -10.63
CA LEU A 66 -11.93 6.12 -10.07
C LEU A 66 -11.87 7.34 -9.14
N SER A 67 -11.55 7.11 -7.87
CA SER A 67 -11.31 8.17 -6.89
C SER A 67 -9.81 8.40 -6.72
N ILE A 68 -9.22 9.17 -7.64
CA ILE A 68 -7.79 9.46 -7.67
C ILE A 68 -7.46 10.52 -6.61
N LYS A 69 -6.47 10.21 -5.75
CA LYS A 69 -5.92 11.17 -4.79
C LYS A 69 -4.96 12.14 -5.52
N PRO A 70 -4.95 13.43 -5.16
CA PRO A 70 -4.06 14.39 -5.79
C PRO A 70 -2.59 14.08 -5.49
N LEU A 71 -1.73 14.28 -6.47
CA LEU A 71 -0.28 14.19 -6.34
C LEU A 71 0.25 15.50 -5.74
N ILE A 72 0.52 15.45 -4.44
CA ILE A 72 1.12 16.54 -3.69
C ILE A 72 2.51 16.07 -3.27
N LEU A 73 3.56 16.60 -3.90
CA LEU A 73 4.92 16.10 -3.67
C LEU A 73 5.38 16.29 -2.22
N GLY A 74 5.09 17.44 -1.60
CA GLY A 74 5.48 17.69 -0.21
C GLY A 74 4.93 16.63 0.75
N GLY A 75 3.62 16.37 0.67
CA GLY A 75 2.97 15.35 1.49
C GLY A 75 3.44 13.92 1.16
N ASN A 76 3.56 13.58 -0.12
CA ASN A 76 3.91 12.22 -0.52
C ASN A 76 5.37 11.87 -0.22
N VAL A 77 6.30 12.78 -0.47
CA VAL A 77 7.73 12.55 -0.22
C VAL A 77 8.00 12.54 1.28
N LEU A 78 7.60 13.59 2.02
CA LEU A 78 7.87 13.65 3.45
C LEU A 78 7.10 12.58 4.21
N GLY A 79 5.81 12.38 3.90
CA GLY A 79 5.00 11.34 4.50
C GLY A 79 5.54 9.94 4.18
N GLY A 80 5.96 9.69 2.94
CA GLY A 80 6.55 8.42 2.52
C GLY A 80 7.87 8.12 3.24
N LEU A 81 8.73 9.12 3.43
CA LEU A 81 9.99 8.96 4.19
C LEU A 81 9.73 8.67 5.67
N ILE A 82 8.84 9.43 6.32
CA ILE A 82 8.47 9.20 7.72
C ILE A 82 7.86 7.81 7.89
N PHE A 83 6.95 7.42 6.99
CA PHE A 83 6.35 6.09 6.98
C PHE A 83 7.41 4.99 6.79
N GLY A 84 8.33 5.16 5.85
CA GLY A 84 9.41 4.20 5.59
C GLY A 84 10.36 4.03 6.78
N ILE A 85 10.74 5.13 7.44
CA ILE A 85 11.56 5.10 8.66
C ILE A 85 10.80 4.37 9.78
N GLY A 86 9.52 4.70 9.98
CA GLY A 86 8.68 4.04 10.98
C GLY A 86 8.54 2.54 10.73
N TRP A 87 8.32 2.13 9.47
CA TRP A 87 8.27 0.74 9.08
C TRP A 87 9.61 0.02 9.34
N GLY A 88 10.74 0.68 9.08
CA GLY A 88 12.08 0.14 9.39
C GLY A 88 12.35 -0.06 10.88
N ILE A 89 11.87 0.86 11.73
CA ILE A 89 12.04 0.78 13.19
C ILE A 89 11.13 -0.28 13.81
N VAL A 90 9.85 -0.27 13.43
CA VAL A 90 8.82 -1.13 14.03
C VAL A 90 8.78 -2.53 13.40
N GLY A 91 9.24 -2.67 12.15
CA GLY A 91 9.20 -3.92 11.38
C GLY A 91 7.79 -4.40 11.03
N TYR A 92 6.78 -3.52 11.13
CA TYR A 92 5.43 -3.75 10.67
C TYR A 92 4.87 -2.52 9.96
N CYS A 93 4.03 -2.76 8.96
CA CYS A 93 3.12 -1.76 8.41
C CYS A 93 1.72 -1.92 9.04
N PRO A 94 0.80 -0.94 8.90
CA PRO A 94 -0.46 -0.90 9.67
C PRO A 94 -1.31 -2.17 9.54
N ALA A 95 -1.50 -2.65 8.31
CA ALA A 95 -2.28 -3.86 8.06
C ALA A 95 -1.61 -5.12 8.66
N THR A 96 -0.28 -5.20 8.55
CA THR A 96 0.48 -6.35 9.05
C THR A 96 0.59 -6.36 10.57
N ALA A 97 0.64 -5.18 11.20
CA ALA A 97 0.59 -5.03 12.65
C ALA A 97 -0.78 -5.47 13.21
N MET A 98 -1.87 -5.08 12.56
CA MET A 98 -3.21 -5.57 12.94
C MET A 98 -3.35 -7.09 12.76
N GLY A 99 -2.85 -7.63 11.64
CA GLY A 99 -2.82 -9.08 11.42
C GLY A 99 -1.96 -9.83 12.44
N ALA A 100 -0.78 -9.31 12.79
CA ALA A 100 0.12 -9.89 13.78
C ALA A 100 -0.50 -9.86 15.19
N LEU A 101 -1.15 -8.76 15.57
CA LEU A 101 -1.89 -8.68 16.83
C LEU A 101 -3.03 -9.71 16.88
N GLY A 102 -3.77 -9.87 15.78
CA GLY A 102 -4.80 -10.90 15.64
C GLY A 102 -4.27 -12.34 15.73
N GLU A 103 -2.99 -12.54 15.42
CA GLU A 103 -2.28 -13.83 15.60
C GLU A 103 -1.78 -14.04 17.05
N GLY A 104 -1.92 -13.04 17.93
CA GLY A 104 -1.44 -13.10 19.32
C GLY A 104 -0.04 -12.53 19.54
N ARG A 105 0.52 -11.80 18.56
CA ARG A 105 1.85 -11.18 18.65
C ARG A 105 1.72 -9.78 19.25
N TYR A 106 1.85 -9.70 20.57
CA TYR A 106 1.60 -8.47 21.33
C TYR A 106 2.64 -7.37 21.10
N ASP A 107 3.82 -7.69 20.54
CA ASP A 107 4.82 -6.70 20.09
C ASP A 107 4.22 -5.71 19.08
N ALA A 108 3.29 -6.17 18.23
CA ALA A 108 2.60 -5.31 17.27
C ALA A 108 1.68 -4.27 17.91
N ALA A 109 1.22 -4.49 19.16
CA ALA A 109 0.33 -3.56 19.85
C ALA A 109 1.00 -2.19 20.08
N PHE A 110 2.28 -2.17 20.43
CA PHE A 110 3.03 -0.92 20.61
C PHE A 110 3.16 -0.14 19.30
N GLY A 111 3.39 -0.85 18.19
CA GLY A 111 3.40 -0.25 16.86
C GLY A 111 2.05 0.37 16.50
N LEU A 112 0.95 -0.33 16.78
CA LEU A 112 -0.41 0.17 16.53
C LEU A 112 -0.77 1.37 17.40
N LEU A 113 -0.41 1.36 18.68
CA LEU A 113 -0.59 2.53 19.56
C LEU A 113 0.19 3.74 19.04
N GLY A 114 1.45 3.53 18.62
CA GLY A 114 2.24 4.57 17.97
C GLY A 114 1.58 5.13 16.71
N MET A 115 0.96 4.27 15.89
CA MET A 115 0.21 4.71 14.70
C MET A 115 -1.02 5.54 15.06
N ILE A 116 -1.79 5.14 16.08
CA ILE A 116 -2.97 5.89 16.54
C ILE A 116 -2.57 7.26 17.08
N VAL A 117 -1.54 7.30 17.94
CA VAL A 117 -1.02 8.55 18.51
C VAL A 117 -0.46 9.45 17.40
N GLY A 118 0.33 8.89 16.47
CA GLY A 118 0.85 9.62 15.32
C GLY A 118 -0.24 10.16 14.40
N ALA A 119 -1.30 9.39 14.16
CA ALA A 119 -2.47 9.85 13.40
C ALA A 119 -3.21 10.99 14.12
N GLY A 120 -3.32 10.92 15.44
CA GLY A 120 -3.87 12.00 16.27
C GLY A 120 -3.06 13.30 16.16
N PHE A 121 -1.74 13.22 16.30
CA PHE A 121 -0.86 14.38 16.10
C PHE A 121 -0.95 14.93 14.68
N PHE A 122 -1.01 14.06 13.68
CA PHE A 122 -1.18 14.50 12.30
C PHE A 122 -2.52 15.21 12.10
N ALA A 123 -3.60 14.74 12.72
CA ALA A 123 -4.92 15.38 12.63
C ALA A 123 -4.91 16.80 13.22
N GLU A 124 -4.24 17.02 14.34
CA GLU A 124 -4.09 18.35 14.95
C GLU A 124 -3.15 19.26 14.15
N ALA A 125 -2.08 18.71 13.57
CA ALA A 125 -1.17 19.45 12.71
C ALA A 125 -1.75 19.71 11.31
N TYR A 126 -2.80 18.99 10.91
CA TYR A 126 -3.37 19.02 9.57
C TYR A 126 -3.75 20.42 9.09
N PRO A 127 -4.40 21.30 9.88
CA PRO A 127 -4.72 22.66 9.44
C PRO A 127 -3.49 23.46 9.01
N ALA A 128 -2.41 23.41 9.81
CA ALA A 128 -1.16 24.09 9.50
C ALA A 128 -0.41 23.45 8.31
N LEU A 129 -0.44 22.11 8.23
CA LEU A 129 0.17 21.36 7.13
C LEU A 129 -0.57 21.59 5.80
N LYS A 130 -1.89 21.81 5.86
CA LYS A 130 -2.74 22.09 4.69
C LYS A 130 -2.34 23.37 3.99
N GLU A 131 -1.93 24.39 4.74
CA GLU A 131 -1.49 25.68 4.21
C GLU A 131 -0.01 25.67 3.76
N THR A 132 0.77 24.70 4.23
CA THR A 132 2.20 24.63 3.98
C THR A 132 2.55 23.41 3.11
N VAL A 133 3.02 22.33 3.73
CA VAL A 133 3.60 21.14 3.09
C VAL A 133 2.64 20.46 2.12
N LEU A 134 1.33 20.50 2.39
CA LEU A 134 0.32 19.89 1.52
C LEU A 134 -0.05 20.76 0.31
N THR A 135 0.56 21.93 0.14
CA THR A 135 0.46 22.72 -1.10
C THR A 135 1.70 22.60 -1.99
N TRP A 136 2.80 22.08 -1.46
CA TRP A 136 4.07 22.01 -2.16
C TRP A 136 4.02 21.02 -3.32
N GLY A 137 4.20 21.55 -4.54
CA GLY A 137 4.20 20.74 -5.77
C GLY A 137 2.88 19.98 -5.95
N ASN A 138 1.77 20.70 -5.94
CA ASN A 138 0.44 20.13 -6.20
C ASN A 138 0.22 19.98 -7.71
N PHE A 139 0.28 18.75 -8.20
CA PHE A 139 -0.01 18.40 -9.59
C PHE A 139 -1.46 18.00 -9.83
N GLY A 140 -2.31 18.02 -8.78
CA GLY A 140 -3.70 17.59 -8.88
C GLY A 140 -3.85 16.08 -9.10
N LYS A 141 -5.00 15.66 -9.60
CA LYS A 141 -5.31 14.24 -9.83
C LYS A 141 -4.68 13.79 -11.16
N VAL A 142 -3.43 13.36 -11.11
CA VAL A 142 -2.70 12.88 -12.28
C VAL A 142 -2.55 11.37 -12.19
N THR A 143 -2.89 10.68 -13.27
CA THR A 143 -2.54 9.26 -13.46
C THR A 143 -1.52 9.12 -14.58
N VAL A 144 -0.80 8.01 -14.61
CA VAL A 144 0.16 7.72 -15.69
C VAL A 144 -0.53 7.66 -17.07
N PRO A 145 -1.71 7.01 -17.23
CA PRO A 145 -2.49 7.07 -18.47
C PRO A 145 -2.83 8.50 -18.90
N ASP A 146 -3.34 9.32 -17.97
CA ASP A 146 -3.73 10.70 -18.27
C ASP A 146 -2.53 11.58 -18.63
N ALA A 147 -1.39 11.41 -17.95
CA ALA A 147 -0.17 12.17 -18.20
C ALA A 147 0.48 11.83 -19.54
N LEU A 148 0.43 10.57 -19.96
CA LEU A 148 1.00 10.11 -21.22
C LEU A 148 0.02 10.21 -22.40
N GLY A 149 -1.28 10.40 -22.13
CA GLY A 149 -2.33 10.38 -23.16
C GLY A 149 -2.49 8.99 -23.81
N ILE A 150 -2.10 7.92 -23.10
CA ILE A 150 -2.14 6.54 -23.60
C ILE A 150 -3.25 5.78 -22.88
N ASN A 151 -3.90 4.87 -23.59
CA ASN A 151 -4.89 3.96 -23.02
C ASN A 151 -4.29 3.15 -21.85
N HIS A 152 -5.03 3.09 -20.73
CA HIS A 152 -4.61 2.43 -19.50
C HIS A 152 -4.22 0.96 -19.67
N TRP A 153 -4.81 0.25 -20.63
CA TRP A 153 -4.48 -1.15 -20.90
C TRP A 153 -3.03 -1.34 -21.38
N PHE A 154 -2.47 -0.40 -22.15
CA PHE A 154 -1.07 -0.49 -22.55
C PHE A 154 -0.14 -0.35 -21.35
N ILE A 155 -0.44 0.56 -20.43
CA ILE A 155 0.34 0.76 -19.22
C ILE A 155 0.25 -0.48 -18.31
N ILE A 156 -0.93 -1.07 -18.18
CA ILE A 156 -1.13 -2.32 -17.43
C ILE A 156 -0.27 -3.45 -18.02
N ILE A 157 -0.23 -3.60 -19.35
CA ILE A 157 0.58 -4.62 -20.01
C ILE A 157 2.08 -4.38 -19.77
N ILE A 158 2.55 -3.14 -19.94
CA ILE A 158 3.97 -2.78 -19.73
C ILE A 158 4.39 -3.05 -18.28
N LEU A 159 3.59 -2.59 -17.31
CA LEU A 159 3.85 -2.84 -15.89
C LEU A 159 3.77 -4.34 -15.55
N GLY A 160 2.85 -5.07 -16.18
CA GLY A 160 2.74 -6.52 -16.03
C GLY A 160 4.01 -7.25 -16.48
N VAL A 161 4.53 -6.91 -17.67
CA VAL A 161 5.80 -7.47 -18.17
C VAL A 161 6.96 -7.12 -17.24
N LEU A 162 7.03 -5.87 -16.76
CA LEU A 162 8.07 -5.44 -15.82
C LEU A 162 8.01 -6.21 -14.50
N PHE A 163 6.83 -6.36 -13.90
CA PHE A 163 6.67 -7.07 -12.63
C PHE A 163 7.00 -8.56 -12.77
N VAL A 164 6.55 -9.21 -13.85
CA VAL A 164 6.91 -10.61 -14.14
C VAL A 164 8.42 -10.76 -14.37
N GLY A 165 9.05 -9.81 -15.07
CA GLY A 165 10.50 -9.76 -15.23
C GLY A 165 11.22 -9.64 -13.89
N LEU A 166 10.72 -8.78 -13.00
CA LEU A 166 11.28 -8.59 -11.66
C LEU A 166 11.11 -9.84 -10.78
N PHE A 167 9.98 -10.53 -10.88
CA PHE A 167 9.76 -11.80 -10.16
C PHE A 167 10.75 -12.88 -10.61
N ARG A 168 10.95 -13.02 -11.92
CA ARG A 168 11.99 -13.92 -12.46
C ARG A 168 13.39 -13.56 -11.97
N PHE A 169 13.68 -12.27 -11.85
CA PHE A 169 14.96 -11.81 -11.31
C PHE A 169 15.15 -12.17 -9.84
N PHE A 170 14.12 -11.98 -9.01
CA PHE A 170 14.16 -12.38 -7.60
C PHE A 170 14.36 -13.89 -7.44
N GLU A 171 13.61 -14.70 -8.19
CA GLU A 171 13.75 -16.15 -8.17
C GLU A 171 15.15 -16.61 -8.61
N LYS A 172 15.72 -16.02 -9.66
CA LYS A 172 17.10 -16.33 -10.11
C LYS A 172 18.15 -16.03 -9.05
N LYS A 173 17.92 -15.03 -8.19
CA LYS A 173 18.83 -14.64 -7.11
C LYS A 173 18.55 -15.36 -5.78
N GLY A 174 17.54 -16.22 -5.73
CA GLY A 174 17.12 -16.89 -4.49
C GLY A 174 16.54 -15.93 -3.45
N LEU A 175 15.93 -14.83 -3.90
CA LEU A 175 15.33 -13.77 -3.09
C LEU A 175 13.81 -13.91 -2.93
#